data_AF-A0A9D2G840-F1
#
_entry.id   AF-A0A9D2G840-F1
#
_cell.length_a   1.000
_cell.length_b   1.000
_cell.length_c   1.000
_cell.angle_alpha   90.00
_cell.angle_beta   90.00
_cell.angle_gamma   90.00
#
_symmetry.space_group_name_H-M   'P 1'
#
loop_
_entity.id
_entity.type
_entity.pdbx_description
1 polymer ?
#
loop_
_entity_poly.entity_id
_entity_poly.type
_entity_poly.pdbx_seq_one_letter_code
_entity_poly.pdbx_strand_id
1 'polypeptide(L)' 'QEVIEYVLNSCMIHDRKGVLMIGDRSYDIIGAKNAGVLSMGVLYGYGSPEELESVSPDYIADSPREAGEIISKINAGEM' A
#
# COMPACT_ATOMS: atom_id res chain seq x y z
N GLN A 1 -0.63 -16.30 -0.42
CA GLN A 1 -1.79 -15.79 0.32
C GLN A 1 -2.50 -14.78 -0.58
N GLU A 2 -3.79 -15.01 -0.89
CA GLU A 2 -4.55 -14.31 -1.96
C GLU A 2 -5.58 -13.32 -1.40
N VAL A 3 -5.36 -12.78 -0.19
CA VAL A 3 -6.36 -11.97 0.52
C VAL A 3 -6.74 -10.70 -0.25
N ILE A 4 -5.76 -10.03 -0.87
CA ILE A 4 -6.01 -8.80 -1.63
C ILE A 4 -6.87 -9.11 -2.86
N GLU A 5 -6.53 -10.15 -3.63
CA GLU A 5 -7.34 -10.59 -4.78
C GLU A 5 -8.76 -11.00 -4.36
N TYR A 6 -8.90 -11.68 -3.23
CA TYR A 6 -10.22 -12.00 -2.67
C TYR A 6 -11.04 -10.73 -2.37
N VAL A 7 -10.43 -9.71 -1.75
CA VAL A 7 -11.11 -8.44 -1.45
C VAL A 7 -11.48 -7.69 -2.72
N LEU A 8 -10.56 -7.57 -3.68
CA LEU A 8 -10.82 -6.92 -4.97
C LEU A 8 -12.02 -7.57 -5.69
N ASN A 9 -12.04 -8.90 -5.75
CA ASN A 9 -13.14 -9.64 -6.36
C ASN A 9 -14.46 -9.48 -5.58
N SER A 10 -14.41 -9.56 -4.25
CA SER A 10 -15.60 -9.41 -3.40
C SER A 10 -16.23 -8.03 -3.48
N CYS A 11 -15.41 -7.00 -3.72
CA CYS A 11 -15.86 -5.63 -3.93
C CYS A 11 -16.15 -5.29 -5.40
N MET A 12 -16.03 -6.25 -6.32
CA MET A 12 -16.16 -6.05 -7.77
C MET A 12 -15.26 -4.93 -8.32
N ILE A 13 -14.07 -4.79 -7.75
CA ILE A 13 -13.06 -3.81 -8.17
C ILE A 13 -12.23 -4.43 -9.28
N HIS A 14 -12.56 -4.07 -10.52
CA HIS A 14 -11.83 -4.52 -11.71
C HIS A 14 -10.74 -3.54 -12.15
N ASP A 15 -10.96 -2.23 -11.94
CA ASP A 15 -9.93 -1.21 -12.17
C ASP A 15 -9.10 -0.99 -10.90
N ARG A 16 -7.82 -1.34 -10.99
CA ARG A 16 -6.87 -1.33 -9.87
C ARG A 16 -6.18 0.02 -9.69
N LYS A 17 -6.34 0.96 -10.63
CA LYS A 17 -5.64 2.27 -10.61
C LYS A 17 -5.99 3.13 -9.40
N GLY A 18 -7.19 2.97 -8.84
CA GLY A 18 -7.65 3.71 -7.67
C GLY A 18 -7.45 2.97 -6.34
N VAL A 19 -6.69 1.87 -6.31
CA VAL A 19 -6.50 1.04 -5.12
C VAL A 19 -5.10 1.22 -4.56
N LEU A 20 -5.04 1.51 -3.27
CA LEU A 20 -3.82 1.59 -2.47
C LEU A 20 -3.91 0.60 -1.30
N MET A 21 -2.99 -0.34 -1.25
CA MET A 21 -2.77 -1.20 -0.08
C MET A 21 -1.84 -0.48 0.90
N ILE A 22 -2.26 -0.37 2.16
CA ILE A 22 -1.47 0.24 3.24
C ILE A 22 -1.18 -0.85 4.27
N GLY A 23 0.09 -1.07 4.59
CA GLY A 23 0.50 -2.10 5.53
C GLY A 23 1.88 -1.86 6.12
N ASP A 24 2.13 -2.45 7.29
CA ASP A 24 3.37 -2.27 8.04
C ASP A 24 4.40 -3.38 7.79
N ARG A 25 4.02 -4.46 7.11
CA ARG A 25 4.90 -5.62 6.87
C ARG A 25 5.25 -5.78 5.40
N SER A 26 6.39 -6.42 5.15
CA SER A 26 6.83 -6.77 3.79
C SER A 26 5.77 -7.57 3.01
N TYR A 27 5.02 -8.42 3.70
CA TYR A 27 3.95 -9.23 3.12
C TYR A 27 2.81 -8.39 2.52
N ASP A 28 2.49 -7.23 3.10
CA ASP A 28 1.46 -6.33 2.58
C ASP A 28 1.90 -5.74 1.23
N ILE A 29 3.16 -5.32 1.15
CA ILE A 29 3.77 -4.73 -0.05
C ILE A 29 3.93 -5.77 -1.15
N ILE A 30 4.44 -6.96 -0.81
CA ILE A 30 4.55 -8.07 -1.76
C ILE A 30 3.15 -8.48 -2.25
N GLY A 31 2.17 -8.53 -1.36
CA GLY A 31 0.78 -8.83 -1.70
C GLY A 31 0.20 -7.79 -2.67
N ALA A 32 0.42 -6.50 -2.41
CA ALA A 32 -0.03 -5.40 -3.25
C ALA A 32 0.56 -5.50 -4.68
N LYS A 33 1.87 -5.75 -4.76
CA LYS A 33 2.58 -5.93 -6.05
C LYS A 33 2.06 -7.11 -6.83
N ASN A 34 1.88 -8.26 -6.17
CA ASN A 34 1.32 -9.46 -6.81
C ASN A 34 -0.12 -9.22 -7.30
N ALA A 35 -0.88 -8.41 -6.56
CA ALA A 35 -2.23 -7.99 -6.93
C ALA A 35 -2.26 -6.76 -7.86
N GLY A 36 -1.11 -6.24 -8.33
CA GLY A 36 -1.07 -5.10 -9.26
C GLY A 36 -1.78 -3.83 -8.76
N VAL A 37 -1.76 -3.59 -7.44
CA VAL A 37 -2.26 -2.34 -6.82
C VAL A 37 -1.09 -1.55 -6.23
N LEU A 38 -1.28 -0.24 -6.03
CA LEU A 38 -0.28 0.59 -5.37
C LEU A 38 -0.10 0.15 -3.91
N SER A 39 1.08 0.43 -3.36
CA SER A 39 1.48 0.02 -2.02
C SER A 39 2.07 1.18 -1.22
N MET A 40 1.67 1.30 0.04
CA MET A 40 2.25 2.21 1.02
C MET A 40 2.72 1.43 2.24
N GLY A 41 4.02 1.47 2.50
CA GLY A 41 4.62 0.96 3.73
C GLY A 41 4.47 1.98 4.85
N VAL A 42 3.98 1.56 6.01
CA VAL A 42 3.87 2.44 7.18
C VAL A 42 4.85 2.03 8.27
N LEU A 43 5.60 3.00 8.81
CA LEU A 43 6.63 2.77 9.83
C LEU A 43 6.09 2.78 11.26
N TYR A 44 4.78 2.96 11.43
CA TYR A 44 4.09 3.01 12.72
C TYR A 44 3.38 1.69 13.09
N GLY A 45 4.00 0.55 12.74
CA GLY A 45 3.50 -0.78 13.03
C GLY A 45 4.56 -1.73 13.60
N TYR A 46 4.49 -3.01 13.23
CA TYR A 46 5.38 -4.08 13.68
C TYR A 46 6.59 -4.28 12.77
N GLY A 47 6.51 -3.93 11.48
CA GLY A 47 7.63 -4.04 10.56
C GLY A 47 8.67 -2.94 10.76
N SER A 48 9.91 -3.24 10.39
CA SER A 48 11.00 -2.27 10.45
C SER A 48 11.14 -1.49 9.14
N PRO A 49 11.75 -0.30 9.14
CA PRO A 49 12.08 0.43 7.92
C PRO A 49 12.86 -0.44 6.92
N GLU A 50 13.84 -1.21 7.40
CA GLU A 50 14.66 -2.09 6.56
C GLU A 50 13.85 -3.22 5.93
N GLU A 51 12.87 -3.78 6.65
CA GLU A 51 11.96 -4.78 6.12
C GLU A 51 11.15 -4.21 4.94
N LEU A 52 10.58 -3.01 5.11
CA LEU A 52 9.76 -2.37 4.07
C LEU A 52 10.60 -1.89 2.88
N GLU A 53 11.75 -1.27 3.11
CA GLU A 53 12.66 -0.83 2.05
C GLU A 53 13.11 -2.00 1.16
N SER A 54 13.34 -3.18 1.74
CA SER A 54 13.76 -4.38 1.01
C SER A 54 12.76 -4.84 -0.05
N VAL A 55 11.49 -4.45 0.08
CA VAL A 55 10.40 -4.79 -0.85
C VAL A 55 9.91 -3.60 -1.65
N SER A 56 10.55 -2.43 -1.52
CA SER A 56 10.35 -1.21 -2.35
C SER A 56 8.87 -0.85 -2.56
N PRO A 57 8.15 -0.42 -1.51
CA PRO A 57 6.79 0.10 -1.66
C PRO A 57 6.77 1.35 -2.55
N ASP A 58 5.62 1.66 -3.14
CA ASP A 58 5.46 2.87 -3.96
C ASP A 58 5.55 4.14 -3.10
N TYR A 59 5.09 4.05 -1.85
CA TYR A 59 5.15 5.13 -0.87
C TYR A 59 5.58 4.61 0.50
N ILE A 60 6.20 5.47 1.31
CA ILE A 60 6.50 5.20 2.73
C ILE A 60 5.94 6.36 3.55
N ALA A 61 5.33 6.04 4.70
CA ALA A 61 4.85 7.02 5.67
C ALA A 61 5.29 6.67 7.09
N ASP A 62 5.81 7.65 7.83
CA ASP A 62 6.27 7.54 9.21
C ASP A 62 5.16 7.69 10.25
N SER A 63 4.01 8.22 9.83
CA SER A 63 2.89 8.54 10.71
C SER A 63 1.56 8.52 9.96
N PRO A 64 0.43 8.32 10.67
CA PRO A 64 -0.90 8.41 10.05
C PRO A 64 -1.17 9.77 9.39
N ARG A 65 -0.55 10.84 9.91
CA ARG A 65 -0.62 12.18 9.32
C ARG A 65 0.03 12.20 7.94
N GLU A 66 1.28 11.75 7.84
CA GLU A 66 2.01 11.70 6.58
C GLU A 66 1.29 10.79 5.56
N ALA A 67 0.78 9.64 5.98
CA ALA A 67 -0.02 8.76 5.13
C ALA A 67 -1.22 9.51 4.51
N GLY A 68 -1.95 10.28 5.33
CA GLY A 68 -3.07 11.12 4.87
C GLY A 68 -2.65 12.23 3.91
N GLU A 69 -1.48 12.84 4.13
CA GLU A 69 -0.91 13.86 3.24
C GLU A 69 -0.53 13.26 1.87
N ILE A 70 0.11 12.08 1.86
CA ILE A 70 0.45 11.37 0.62
C ILE A 70 -0.83 11.00 -0.14
N ILE A 71 -1.85 10.42 0.52
CA ILE A 71 -3.13 10.08 -0.10
C ILE A 71 -3.79 11.32 -0.74
N SER A 72 -3.70 12.47 -0.08
CA SER A 72 -4.24 13.73 -0.60
C SER A 72 -3.53 14.16 -1.89
N LYS A 73 -2.20 14.02 -1.96
CA LYS A 73 -1.39 14.35 -3.14
C LYS A 73 -1.64 13.40 -4.32
N ILE A 74 -1.79 12.10 -4.06
CA ILE A 74 -2.17 11.10 -5.07
C ILE A 74 -3.51 11.49 -5.70
N ASN A 75 -4.51 11.82 -4.89
CA ASN A 75 -5.83 12.23 -5.37
C ASN A 75 -5.80 13.56 -6.18
N ALA A 76 -4.83 14.43 -5.90
CA ALA A 76 -4.59 15.66 -6.65
C ALA A 76 -3.80 15.44 -7.96
N GLY A 77 -3.24 14.25 -8.20
CA GLY A 77 -2.40 13.94 -9.35
C GLY A 77 -1.00 14.54 -9.26
N GLU A 78 -0.52 14.81 -8.04
CA GLU A 78 0.80 15.39 -7.76
C GLU A 78 1.90 14.33 -7.56
N MET A 79 1.53 13.04 -7.63
CA MET A 79 2.39 11.87 -7.49
C MET A 79 2.00 10.79 -8.51
#